data_AF-A0A0G1G1J9-F1
#
_entry.id   AF-A0A0G1G1J9-F1
#
_cell.length_a   1.000
_cell.length_b   1.000
_cell.length_c   1.000
_cell.angle_alpha   90.00
_cell.angle_beta   90.00
_cell.angle_gamma   90.00
#
_symmetry.space_group_name_H-M   'P 1'
#
loop_
_entity.id
_entity.type
_entity.pdbx_description
1 polymer ?
#
loop_
_entity_poly.entity_id
_entity_poly.type
_entity_poly.pdbx_seq_one_letter_code
_entity_poly.pdbx_strand_id
1 'polypeptide(L)'
;MFDMSDSKEKLYIETDYSCAYCGQKGLDNLSVDHIDGKNARKANSYDNLIVLCHNCHHRKTNGKGITLDQIKKLKKSLIYKTLTLYGVNAIKTCVRNNYGIAATPFLVNHLVELGLLKFTEEISSYGSNGHEVSTEALYQLTDEGKRIYDKWLR
;
A
#
# COMPACT_ATOMS: atom_id res chain seq x y z
N MET A 1 -6.82 -20.68 3.02
CA MET A 1 -7.24 -19.53 2.21
C MET A 1 -7.46 -18.39 3.18
N PHE A 2 -6.46 -17.53 3.34
CA PHE A 2 -6.56 -16.39 4.25
C PHE A 2 -7.39 -15.30 3.55
N ASP A 3 -8.57 -15.03 4.09
CA ASP A 3 -9.40 -13.91 3.63
C ASP A 3 -8.79 -12.61 4.16
N MET A 4 -7.97 -11.94 3.34
CA MET A 4 -7.31 -10.65 3.65
C MET A 4 -8.29 -9.47 3.53
N SER A 5 -9.50 -9.61 4.07
CA SER A 5 -10.60 -8.64 3.93
C SER A 5 -10.56 -7.50 4.95
N ASP A 6 -9.81 -7.60 6.05
CA ASP A 6 -9.71 -6.51 7.03
C ASP A 6 -8.58 -5.52 6.67
N SER A 7 -8.99 -4.34 6.22
CA SER A 7 -8.13 -3.16 5.99
C SER A 7 -7.11 -2.88 7.11
N LYS A 8 -7.42 -3.27 8.36
CA LYS A 8 -6.53 -3.12 9.51
C LYS A 8 -5.36 -4.10 9.50
N GLU A 9 -5.57 -5.36 9.15
CA GLU A 9 -4.52 -6.38 9.17
C GLU A 9 -3.37 -5.99 8.23
N LYS A 10 -3.69 -5.47 7.04
CA LYS A 10 -2.70 -4.96 6.07
C LYS A 10 -1.81 -3.87 6.67
N LEU A 11 -2.36 -3.00 7.52
CA LEU A 11 -1.59 -1.94 8.20
C LEU A 11 -0.64 -2.52 9.25
N TYR A 12 -1.07 -3.54 10.00
CA TYR A 12 -0.21 -4.21 10.97
C TYR A 12 0.91 -5.01 10.30
N ILE A 13 0.62 -5.70 9.19
CA ILE A 13 1.63 -6.41 8.40
C ILE A 13 2.66 -5.44 7.81
N GLU A 14 2.20 -4.32 7.23
CA GLU A 14 3.06 -3.27 6.67
C GLU A 14 4.13 -2.80 7.67
N THR A 15 3.74 -2.68 8.95
CA THR A 15 4.62 -2.23 10.03
C THR A 15 5.26 -3.36 10.83
N ASP A 16 5.21 -4.62 10.38
CA ASP A 16 5.73 -5.78 11.13
C ASP A 16 5.24 -5.82 12.59
N TYR A 17 3.93 -5.57 12.77
CA TYR A 17 3.28 -5.54 14.08
C TYR A 17 4.01 -4.62 15.08
N SER A 18 4.49 -3.47 14.58
CA SER A 18 5.22 -2.47 15.34
C SER A 18 4.71 -1.05 15.09
N CYS A 19 5.01 -0.15 16.03
CA CYS A 19 4.76 1.27 15.87
C CYS A 19 5.60 1.81 14.70
N ALA A 20 4.95 2.41 13.69
CA ALA A 20 5.63 2.98 12.53
C ALA A 20 6.65 4.07 12.87
N TYR A 21 6.54 4.69 14.06
CA TYR A 21 7.43 5.75 14.50
C TYR A 21 8.59 5.26 15.38
N CYS A 22 8.31 4.53 16.46
CA CYS A 22 9.33 4.14 17.44
C CYS A 22 9.74 2.66 17.40
N GLY A 23 9.08 1.84 16.58
CA GLY A 23 9.38 0.41 16.45
C GLY A 23 8.91 -0.48 17.61
N GLN A 24 8.24 0.08 18.62
CA GLN A 24 7.69 -0.71 19.73
C GLN A 24 6.69 -1.77 19.21
N LYS A 25 6.88 -3.01 19.64
CA LYS A 25 6.05 -4.17 19.27
C LYS A 25 4.96 -4.49 20.31
N GLY A 26 4.02 -5.33 19.92
CA GLY A 26 2.96 -5.86 20.76
C GLY A 26 1.60 -5.29 20.36
N LEU A 27 0.74 -6.14 19.81
CA LEU A 27 -0.58 -5.78 19.26
C LEU A 27 -1.43 -4.96 20.24
N ASP A 28 -1.43 -5.32 21.52
CA ASP A 28 -2.20 -4.65 22.57
C ASP A 28 -1.76 -3.20 22.83
N ASN A 29 -0.55 -2.84 22.41
CA ASN A 29 0.01 -1.49 22.54
C ASN A 29 -0.14 -0.65 21.27
N LEU A 30 -0.72 -1.20 20.20
CA LEU A 30 -0.78 -0.56 18.88
C LEU A 30 -2.21 -0.15 18.53
N SER A 31 -2.31 1.01 17.89
CA SER A 31 -3.56 1.58 17.41
C SER A 31 -3.39 2.13 16.00
N VAL A 32 -4.46 2.09 15.22
CA VAL A 32 -4.52 2.75 13.91
C VAL A 32 -4.95 4.19 14.11
N ASP A 33 -4.19 5.12 13.54
CA ASP A 33 -4.38 6.55 13.63
C ASP A 33 -4.53 7.17 12.23
N HIS A 34 -5.32 8.24 12.14
CA HIS A 34 -5.62 8.97 10.92
C HIS A 34 -4.57 10.08 10.70
N ILE A 35 -3.88 10.05 9.56
CA ILE A 35 -2.81 11.01 9.24
C ILE A 35 -3.41 12.41 9.07
N ASP A 36 -4.38 12.56 8.16
CA ASP A 36 -5.05 13.83 7.84
C ASP A 36 -6.31 14.06 8.70
N GLY A 37 -6.53 13.23 9.74
CA GLY A 37 -7.66 13.31 10.67
C GLY A 37 -8.93 12.58 10.22
N LYS A 38 -9.89 12.43 11.15
CA LYS A 38 -11.14 11.66 10.96
C LYS A 38 -12.16 12.33 10.03
N ASN A 39 -12.08 13.65 9.88
CA ASN A 39 -12.98 14.42 9.02
C ASN A 39 -12.47 14.55 7.59
N ALA A 40 -11.30 13.97 7.27
CA ALA A 40 -10.77 13.98 5.93
C ALA A 40 -11.65 13.18 4.96
N ARG A 41 -11.72 13.61 3.70
CA ARG A 41 -12.34 12.82 2.64
C ARG A 41 -11.61 11.47 2.55
N LYS A 42 -12.38 10.37 2.57
CA LYS A 42 -11.85 9.00 2.66
C LYS A 42 -10.97 8.78 3.91
N ALA A 43 -11.42 9.24 5.08
CA ALA A 43 -10.68 9.09 6.33
C ALA A 43 -10.14 7.66 6.55
N ASN A 44 -10.93 6.62 6.26
CA ASN A 44 -10.52 5.23 6.48
C ASN A 44 -9.75 4.59 5.31
N SER A 45 -9.25 5.36 4.35
CA SER A 45 -8.43 4.80 3.27
C SER A 45 -7.05 4.40 3.80
N TYR A 46 -6.49 3.32 3.27
CA TYR A 46 -5.16 2.81 3.62
C TYR A 46 -4.09 3.92 3.59
N ASP A 47 -4.19 4.83 2.61
CA ASP A 47 -3.27 5.94 2.40
C ASP A 47 -3.40 7.08 3.42
N ASN A 48 -4.39 7.02 4.31
CA ASN A 48 -4.61 7.96 5.41
C ASN A 48 -4.45 7.29 6.80
N LEU A 49 -4.11 6.01 6.85
CA LEU A 49 -3.99 5.26 8.10
C LEU A 49 -2.53 4.88 8.38
N ILE A 50 -2.15 4.94 9.66
CA ILE A 50 -0.82 4.54 10.14
C ILE A 50 -0.93 3.85 11.50
N VAL A 51 -0.08 2.87 11.76
CA VAL A 51 -0.01 2.18 13.06
C VAL A 51 0.95 2.91 13.99
N LEU A 52 0.47 3.31 15.17
CA LEU A 52 1.25 3.92 16.24
C LEU A 52 1.00 3.21 17.56
N CYS A 53 2.02 3.14 18.43
CA CYS A 53 1.78 2.71 19.80
C CYS A 53 0.99 3.77 20.58
N HIS A 54 0.29 3.36 21.65
CA HIS A 54 -0.52 4.25 22.48
C HIS A 54 0.24 5.50 22.94
N ASN A 55 1.52 5.35 23.32
CA ASN A 55 2.36 6.48 23.72
C ASN A 55 2.61 7.46 22.57
N CYS A 56 2.99 6.97 21.39
CA CYS A 56 3.26 7.81 20.22
C CYS A 56 1.98 8.49 19.72
N HIS A 57 0.87 7.75 19.68
CA HIS A 57 -0.45 8.28 19.30
C HIS A 57 -0.86 9.39 20.27
N HIS A 58 -0.84 9.15 21.59
CA HIS A 58 -1.18 10.15 22.60
C HIS A 58 -0.31 11.41 22.51
N ARG A 59 1.01 11.25 22.31
CA ARG A 59 1.93 12.39 22.14
C ARG A 59 1.64 13.19 20.87
N LYS A 60 1.32 12.53 19.76
CA LYS A 60 0.89 13.19 18.51
C LYS A 60 -0.37 14.01 18.76
N THR A 61 -1.41 13.41 19.36
CA THR A 61 -2.69 14.10 19.64
C THR A 61 -2.52 15.34 20.51
N ASN A 62 -1.57 15.32 21.46
CA ASN A 62 -1.27 16.45 22.32
C ASN A 62 -0.24 17.45 21.74
N GLY A 63 0.20 17.27 20.48
CA GLY A 63 1.19 18.15 19.84
C GLY A 63 2.61 18.07 20.45
N LYS A 64 2.94 17.02 21.20
CA LYS A 64 4.23 16.82 21.90
C LYS A 64 5.06 15.64 21.35
N GLY A 65 4.67 15.14 20.19
CA GLY A 65 5.21 13.94 19.57
C GLY A 65 5.70 14.18 18.15
N ILE A 66 5.58 13.13 17.34
CA ILE A 66 5.88 13.19 15.91
C ILE A 66 5.00 14.25 15.22
N THR A 67 5.58 15.02 14.31
CA THR A 67 4.84 16.04 13.53
C THR A 67 4.09 15.39 12.36
N LEU A 68 3.11 16.11 11.79
CA LEU A 68 2.38 15.63 10.61
C LEU A 68 3.31 15.34 9.43
N ASP A 69 4.29 16.20 9.18
CA ASP A 69 5.26 16.01 8.11
C ASP A 69 6.14 14.77 8.32
N GLN A 70 6.54 14.50 9.56
CA GLN A 70 7.28 13.29 9.91
C GLN A 70 6.40 12.04 9.70
N ILE A 71 5.12 12.07 10.10
CA ILE A 71 4.17 10.98 9.83
C ILE A 71 4.01 10.75 8.32
N LYS A 72 3.87 11.82 7.52
CA LYS A 72 3.76 11.70 6.06
C LYS A 72 5.01 11.08 5.46
N LYS A 73 6.20 11.45 5.93
CA LYS A 73 7.46 10.80 5.51
C LYS A 73 7.51 9.32 5.87
N LEU A 74 7.07 8.95 7.08
CA LEU A 74 6.97 7.54 7.49
C LEU A 74 5.99 6.78 6.61
N LYS A 75 4.78 7.30 6.39
CA LYS A 75 3.78 6.64 5.54
C LYS A 75 4.27 6.51 4.10
N LYS A 76 4.96 7.52 3.55
CA LYS A 76 5.59 7.43 2.23
C LYS A 76 6.59 6.28 2.18
N SER A 77 7.46 6.14 3.19
CA SER A 77 8.41 5.03 3.27
C SER A 77 7.71 3.67 3.31
N LEU A 78 6.66 3.55 4.13
CA LEU A 78 5.86 2.34 4.22
C LEU A 78 5.18 1.99 2.90
N ILE A 79 4.59 2.97 2.20
CA ILE A 79 4.00 2.77 0.88
C ILE A 79 5.07 2.28 -0.11
N TYR A 80 6.25 2.88 -0.16
CA TYR A 80 7.31 2.40 -1.05
C TYR A 80 7.74 0.96 -0.75
N LYS A 81 7.78 0.57 0.54
CA LYS A 81 8.05 -0.80 0.96
C LYS A 81 6.93 -1.75 0.50
N THR A 82 5.67 -1.40 0.76
CA THR A 82 4.49 -2.19 0.43
C THR A 82 4.31 -2.36 -1.08
N LEU A 83 4.58 -1.32 -1.87
CA LEU A 83 4.45 -1.36 -3.32
C LEU A 83 5.65 -2.00 -4.02
N THR A 84 6.80 -2.09 -3.36
CA THR A 84 8.10 -2.50 -3.94
C THR A 84 8.59 -1.56 -5.05
N LEU A 85 9.86 -1.70 -5.44
CA LEU A 85 10.43 -0.91 -6.54
C LEU A 85 9.71 -1.18 -7.88
N TYR A 86 9.43 -2.44 -8.18
CA TYR A 86 8.73 -2.84 -9.41
C TYR A 86 7.31 -2.30 -9.44
N GLY A 87 6.59 -2.36 -8.32
CA GLY A 87 5.22 -1.83 -8.26
C GLY A 87 5.15 -0.30 -8.34
N VAL A 88 6.11 0.42 -7.75
CA VAL A 88 6.22 1.88 -7.93
C VAL A 88 6.46 2.23 -9.39
N ASN A 89 7.37 1.52 -10.06
CA ASN A 89 7.65 1.73 -11.48
C ASN A 89 6.44 1.38 -12.37
N ALA A 90 5.74 0.28 -12.05
CA ALA A 90 4.51 -0.13 -12.71
C ALA A 90 3.46 0.99 -12.70
N ILE A 91 3.15 1.54 -11.51
CA ILE A 91 2.18 2.63 -11.38
C ILE A 91 2.64 3.89 -12.14
N LYS A 92 3.91 4.29 -12.00
CA LYS A 92 4.46 5.46 -12.71
C LYS A 92 4.37 5.31 -14.23
N THR A 93 4.62 4.12 -14.74
CA THR A 93 4.52 3.82 -16.18
C THR A 93 3.07 3.82 -16.65
N CYS A 94 2.14 3.25 -15.88
CA CYS A 94 0.71 3.32 -16.22
C CYS A 94 0.24 4.78 -16.38
N VAL A 95 0.62 5.66 -15.44
CA VAL A 95 0.27 7.09 -15.50
C VAL A 95 0.90 7.76 -16.71
N ARG A 96 2.18 7.50 -17.00
CA ARG A 96 2.89 8.07 -18.15
C ARG A 96 2.25 7.68 -19.49
N ASN A 97 1.78 6.43 -19.59
CA ASN A 97 1.20 5.89 -20.80
C ASN A 97 -0.31 6.18 -20.93
N ASN A 98 -0.93 6.73 -19.88
CA ASN A 98 -2.38 6.98 -19.80
C ASN A 98 -3.25 5.76 -20.18
N TYR A 99 -2.77 4.55 -19.85
CA TYR A 99 -3.44 3.30 -20.22
C TYR A 99 -3.17 2.20 -19.18
N GLY A 100 -2.01 1.55 -19.29
CA GLY A 100 -1.66 0.38 -18.52
C GLY A 100 -0.22 -0.05 -18.77
N ILE A 101 0.12 -1.25 -18.32
CA ILE A 101 1.43 -1.87 -18.50
C ILE A 101 1.27 -3.34 -18.85
N ALA A 102 2.17 -3.85 -19.69
CA ALA A 102 2.48 -5.27 -19.74
C ALA A 102 3.53 -5.56 -18.66
N ALA A 103 3.29 -6.56 -17.82
CA ALA A 103 4.20 -6.95 -16.76
C ALA A 103 4.08 -8.45 -16.45
N THR A 104 5.15 -9.02 -15.90
CA THR A 104 5.10 -10.37 -15.33
C THR A 104 4.24 -10.35 -14.06
N PRO A 105 3.21 -11.21 -13.94
CA PRO A 105 2.30 -11.20 -12.79
C PRO A 105 2.98 -11.28 -11.43
N PHE A 106 4.06 -12.07 -11.32
CA PHE A 106 4.84 -12.19 -10.09
C PHE A 106 5.36 -10.85 -9.54
N LEU A 107 5.60 -9.85 -10.40
CA LEU A 107 6.13 -8.55 -10.00
C LEU A 107 5.07 -7.54 -9.56
N VAL A 108 3.79 -7.78 -9.91
CA VAL A 108 2.73 -6.76 -9.78
C VAL A 108 1.41 -7.26 -9.21
N ASN A 109 1.23 -8.57 -8.99
CA ASN A 109 -0.03 -9.12 -8.46
C ASN A 109 -0.40 -8.57 -7.09
N HIS A 110 0.58 -8.24 -6.24
CA HIS A 110 0.33 -7.57 -4.97
C HIS A 110 -0.36 -6.21 -5.16
N LEU A 111 -0.13 -5.52 -6.28
CA LEU A 111 -0.85 -4.27 -6.61
C LEU A 111 -2.32 -4.53 -6.97
N VAL A 112 -2.63 -5.69 -7.55
CA VAL A 112 -4.01 -6.12 -7.81
C VAL A 112 -4.72 -6.47 -6.50
N GLU A 113 -4.04 -7.18 -5.60
CA GLU A 113 -4.55 -7.49 -4.24
C GLU A 113 -4.76 -6.24 -3.37
N LEU A 114 -4.00 -5.18 -3.64
CA LEU A 114 -4.17 -3.85 -3.04
C LEU A 114 -5.23 -3.00 -3.77
N GLY A 115 -5.78 -3.47 -4.88
CA GLY A 115 -6.77 -2.76 -5.71
C GLY A 115 -6.21 -1.57 -6.48
N LEU A 116 -4.88 -1.47 -6.63
CA LEU A 116 -4.19 -0.37 -7.32
C LEU A 116 -4.06 -0.62 -8.82
N LEU A 117 -3.95 -1.89 -9.21
CA LEU A 117 -4.03 -2.34 -10.59
C LEU A 117 -5.22 -3.27 -10.78
N LYS A 118 -5.69 -3.37 -12.01
CA LYS A 118 -6.67 -4.36 -12.47
C LYS A 118 -6.04 -5.20 -13.57
N PHE A 119 -6.02 -6.52 -13.40
CA PHE A 119 -5.68 -7.45 -14.48
C PHE A 119 -6.70 -7.31 -15.61
N THR A 120 -6.23 -7.25 -16.85
CA THR A 120 -7.11 -7.15 -18.02
C THR A 120 -7.05 -8.38 -18.92
N GLU A 121 -5.85 -8.79 -19.32
CA GLU A 121 -5.66 -9.92 -20.24
C GLU A 121 -4.30 -10.57 -20.03
N GLU A 122 -4.22 -11.86 -20.32
CA GLU A 122 -2.96 -12.58 -20.43
C GLU A 122 -2.40 -12.40 -21.84
N ILE A 123 -1.09 -12.10 -21.94
CA ILE A 123 -0.39 -11.90 -23.21
C ILE A 123 0.36 -13.18 -23.60
N SER A 124 1.08 -13.76 -22.64
CA SER A 124 1.85 -14.98 -22.87
C SER A 124 1.92 -15.84 -21.61
N SER A 125 2.00 -17.15 -21.83
CA SER A 125 2.13 -18.18 -20.81
C SER A 125 3.23 -19.17 -21.18
N TYR A 126 3.81 -19.81 -20.16
CA TYR A 126 4.73 -20.93 -20.31
C TYR A 126 4.11 -22.18 -19.69
N GLY A 127 4.05 -23.26 -20.47
CA GLY A 127 3.46 -24.53 -20.05
C GLY A 127 4.47 -25.68 -20.04
N SER A 128 4.49 -26.48 -18.96
CA SER A 128 5.22 -27.76 -18.90
C SER A 128 4.51 -28.74 -17.97
N ASN A 129 4.44 -30.03 -18.36
CA ASN A 129 3.82 -31.11 -17.58
C ASN A 129 2.38 -30.81 -17.10
N GLY A 130 1.58 -30.11 -17.91
CA GLY A 130 0.19 -29.77 -17.56
C GLY A 130 0.03 -28.58 -16.61
N HIS A 131 1.12 -27.91 -16.24
CA HIS A 131 1.09 -26.64 -15.51
C HIS A 131 1.36 -25.49 -16.47
N GLU A 132 0.50 -24.47 -16.44
CA GLU A 132 0.64 -23.24 -17.22
C GLU A 132 0.86 -22.06 -16.27
N VAL A 133 1.87 -21.25 -16.56
CA VAL A 133 2.23 -20.07 -15.77
C VAL A 133 2.26 -18.86 -16.69
N SER A 134 1.43 -17.88 -16.36
CA SER A 134 1.40 -16.57 -17.03
C SER A 134 2.76 -15.87 -16.89
N THR A 135 3.42 -15.59 -18.01
CA THR A 135 4.73 -14.93 -18.06
C THR A 135 4.59 -13.43 -18.28
N GLU A 136 3.58 -13.01 -19.03
CA GLU A 136 3.25 -11.60 -19.28
C GLU A 136 1.74 -11.40 -19.33
N ALA A 137 1.27 -10.34 -18.68
CA ALA A 137 -0.12 -9.93 -18.69
C ALA A 137 -0.25 -8.40 -18.73
N LEU A 138 -1.38 -7.93 -19.22
CA LEU A 138 -1.73 -6.51 -19.24
C LEU A 138 -2.48 -6.14 -17.95
N TYR A 139 -2.12 -4.97 -17.42
CA TYR A 139 -2.73 -4.38 -16.23
C TYR A 139 -3.10 -2.92 -16.49
N GLN A 140 -4.22 -2.50 -15.93
CA GLN A 140 -4.68 -1.10 -15.96
C GLN A 140 -4.64 -0.49 -14.56
N LEU A 141 -4.34 0.82 -14.51
CA LEU A 141 -4.37 1.57 -13.26
C LEU A 141 -5.80 1.86 -12.83
N THR A 142 -6.12 1.60 -11.56
CA THR A 142 -7.42 1.93 -10.98
C THR A 142 -7.47 3.39 -10.49
N ASP A 143 -8.66 3.90 -10.18
CA ASP A 143 -8.81 5.21 -9.52
C ASP A 143 -8.10 5.26 -8.16
N GLU A 144 -8.04 4.13 -7.46
CA GLU A 144 -7.29 3.97 -6.21
C GLU A 144 -5.78 4.10 -6.47
N GLY A 145 -5.26 3.38 -7.46
CA GLY A 145 -3.87 3.47 -7.89
C GLY A 145 -3.46 4.88 -8.31
N LYS A 146 -4.33 5.57 -9.06
CA LYS A 146 -4.12 6.98 -9.43
C LYS A 146 -4.06 7.90 -8.22
N ARG A 147 -4.93 7.71 -7.22
CA ARG A 147 -4.88 8.49 -5.98
C ARG A 147 -3.58 8.26 -5.20
N ILE A 148 -3.14 7.00 -5.08
CA ILE A 148 -1.85 6.68 -4.43
C ILE A 148 -0.71 7.37 -5.14
N TYR A 149 -0.70 7.34 -6.48
CA TYR A 149 0.30 8.05 -7.28
C TYR A 149 0.33 9.55 -6.96
N ASP A 150 -0.82 10.22 -7.08
CA ASP A 150 -0.92 11.67 -6.91
C ASP A 150 -0.52 12.13 -5.50
N LYS A 151 -0.85 11.34 -4.47
CA LYS A 151 -0.58 11.70 -3.07
C LYS A 151 0.85 11.37 -2.63
N TRP A 152 1.43 10.25 -3.09
CA TRP A 152 2.63 9.68 -2.48
C TRP A 152 3.81 9.47 -3.43
N LEU A 153 3.57 9.24 -4.74
CA LEU A 153 4.61 8.80 -5.69
C LEU A 153 5.01 9.88 -6.71
N ARG A 154 4.21 10.94 -6.84
CA ARG A 154 4.54 12.15 -7.57
C ARG A 154 5.69 12.91 -6.91
#